data_AF-A0ABD6BBC6-F1
#
_entry.id   AF-A0ABD6BBC6-F1
#
_cell.length_a   1.000
_cell.length_b   1.000
_cell.length_c   1.000
_cell.angle_alpha   90.00
_cell.angle_beta   90.00
_cell.angle_gamma   90.00
#
_symmetry.space_group_name_H-M   'P 1'
#
loop_
_entity.id
_entity.type
_entity.pdbx_description
1 polymer ?
#
loop_
_entity_poly.entity_id
_entity_poly.type
_entity_poly.pdbx_seq_one_letter_code
_entity_poly.pdbx_strand_id
1 'polypeptide(L)'
;MSDEFDLPTKSLRGRAVKTIERVCVIAARWSIPLFLPIGFAFFVYLIGGSIAISVGLWSPSFEFLSLSDDVYFAWLGFLSGTVICIGTGSLIGLAFLTEGEGRIHNEISILASFIGFGFGAGLLRMCHMTVLASLH
;
A
#
# COMPACT_ATOMS: atom_id res chain seq x y z
N MET A 1 -24.20 -34.86 -33.78
CA MET A 1 -23.42 -35.42 -32.64
C MET A 1 -22.16 -34.58 -32.54
N SER A 2 -22.27 -33.45 -31.88
CA SER A 2 -21.19 -32.50 -31.63
C SER A 2 -21.26 -32.25 -30.13
N ASP A 3 -20.60 -33.13 -29.39
CA ASP A 3 -20.43 -33.00 -27.94
C ASP A 3 -19.67 -31.69 -27.67
N GLU A 4 -20.44 -30.66 -27.35
CA GLU A 4 -20.34 -29.80 -26.17
C GLU A 4 -19.06 -29.98 -25.32
N PHE A 5 -17.90 -29.66 -25.89
CA PHE A 5 -16.62 -29.61 -25.20
C PHE A 5 -16.23 -28.16 -24.92
N ASP A 6 -17.09 -27.43 -24.20
CA ASP A 6 -16.88 -26.01 -23.96
C ASP A 6 -17.26 -25.60 -22.53
N LEU A 7 -16.78 -26.29 -21.48
CA LEU A 7 -17.09 -25.85 -20.10
C LEU A 7 -16.15 -26.20 -18.91
N PRO A 8 -14.86 -26.56 -19.04
CA PRO A 8 -13.96 -26.48 -17.88
C PRO A 8 -13.44 -25.05 -17.61
N THR A 9 -13.28 -24.23 -18.65
CA THR A 9 -12.67 -22.89 -18.59
C THR A 9 -13.55 -21.85 -17.88
N LYS A 10 -14.88 -21.91 -18.03
CA LYS A 10 -15.82 -21.02 -17.33
C LYS A 10 -15.80 -21.22 -15.80
N SER A 11 -15.62 -22.46 -15.34
CA SER A 11 -15.61 -22.78 -13.91
C SER A 11 -14.31 -22.35 -13.22
N LEU A 12 -13.16 -22.54 -13.88
CA LEU A 12 -11.84 -22.18 -13.38
C LEU A 12 -11.65 -20.66 -13.35
N ARG A 13 -12.04 -19.97 -14.42
CA ARG A 13 -11.97 -18.50 -14.50
C ARG A 13 -12.92 -17.85 -13.48
N GLY A 14 -14.13 -18.38 -13.33
CA GLY A 14 -15.07 -17.92 -12.30
C GLY A 14 -14.57 -18.16 -10.86
N ARG A 15 -13.88 -19.27 -10.61
CA ARG A 15 -13.24 -19.54 -9.32
C ARG A 15 -12.06 -18.61 -9.05
N ALA A 16 -11.20 -18.39 -10.05
CA ALA A 16 -10.08 -17.47 -9.95
C ALA A 16 -10.53 -16.03 -9.67
N VAL A 17 -11.56 -15.55 -10.37
CA VAL A 17 -12.14 -14.22 -10.12
C VAL A 17 -12.65 -14.09 -8.68
N LYS A 18 -13.41 -15.07 -8.18
CA LYS A 18 -13.89 -15.06 -6.78
C LYS A 18 -12.74 -15.12 -5.77
N THR A 19 -11.65 -15.83 -6.08
CA THR A 19 -10.48 -15.88 -5.21
C THR A 19 -9.75 -14.54 -5.18
N ILE A 20 -9.54 -13.90 -6.34
CA ILE A 20 -8.89 -12.59 -6.44
C ILE A 20 -9.73 -11.53 -5.73
N GLU A 21 -11.04 -11.51 -5.97
CA GLU A 21 -11.98 -10.61 -5.28
C GLU A 21 -11.87 -10.76 -3.76
N ARG A 22 -11.90 -12.00 -3.26
CA ARG A 22 -11.76 -12.27 -1.82
C ARG A 22 -10.42 -11.79 -1.28
N VAL A 23 -9.32 -12.01 -2.01
CA VAL A 23 -7.99 -11.53 -1.63
C VAL A 23 -7.95 -10.00 -1.58
N CYS A 24 -8.47 -9.31 -2.59
CA CYS A 24 -8.50 -7.85 -2.63
C CYS A 24 -9.38 -7.26 -1.51
N VAL A 25 -10.54 -7.85 -1.22
CA VAL A 25 -11.38 -7.40 -0.09
C VAL A 25 -10.67 -7.60 1.25
N ILE A 26 -10.04 -8.75 1.45
CA ILE A 26 -9.27 -9.02 2.68
C ILE A 26 -8.11 -8.02 2.78
N ALA A 27 -7.33 -7.85 1.71
CA ALA A 27 -6.20 -6.93 1.67
C ALA A 27 -6.62 -5.47 1.95
N ALA A 28 -7.68 -4.98 1.32
CA ALA A 28 -8.25 -3.65 1.60
C ALA A 28 -8.78 -3.53 3.03
N ARG A 29 -9.40 -4.58 3.56
CA ARG A 29 -9.90 -4.60 4.94
C ARG A 29 -8.78 -4.59 5.97
N TRP A 30 -7.63 -5.17 5.65
CA TRP A 30 -6.43 -5.13 6.48
C TRP A 30 -5.63 -3.83 6.32
N SER A 31 -5.67 -3.18 5.16
CA SER A 31 -4.95 -1.91 4.95
C SER A 31 -5.57 -0.76 5.74
N ILE A 32 -6.90 -0.72 5.89
CA ILE A 32 -7.62 0.32 6.64
C ILE A 32 -7.14 0.43 8.11
N PRO A 33 -7.13 -0.64 8.93
CA PRO A 33 -6.68 -0.56 10.31
C PRO A 33 -5.17 -0.33 10.43
N LEU A 34 -4.37 -0.63 9.40
CA LEU A 34 -2.92 -0.36 9.40
C LEU A 34 -2.59 1.10 9.07
N PHE A 35 -3.44 1.78 8.32
CA PHE A 35 -3.22 3.19 7.96
C PHE A 35 -3.19 4.11 9.19
N LEU A 36 -4.08 3.88 10.16
CA LEU A 36 -4.17 4.67 11.39
C LEU A 36 -2.90 4.60 12.27
N PRO A 37 -2.41 3.42 12.70
CA PRO A 37 -1.23 3.32 13.54
C PRO A 37 0.05 3.75 12.81
N ILE A 38 0.18 3.49 11.50
CA ILE A 38 1.34 3.93 10.72
C ILE A 38 1.32 5.45 10.56
N GLY A 39 0.16 6.03 10.23
CA GLY A 39 0.00 7.48 10.16
C GLY A 39 0.27 8.14 11.51
N PHE A 40 -0.25 7.58 12.60
CA PHE A 40 0.03 8.07 13.95
C PHE A 40 1.52 8.00 14.29
N ALA A 41 2.18 6.87 14.04
CA ALA A 41 3.61 6.71 14.24
C ALA A 41 4.42 7.73 13.41
N PHE A 42 4.00 8.00 12.18
CA PHE A 42 4.61 9.01 11.32
C PHE A 42 4.50 10.41 11.92
N PHE A 43 3.31 10.82 12.38
CA PHE A 43 3.14 12.13 13.03
C PHE A 43 3.89 12.26 14.35
N VAL A 44 3.89 11.21 15.17
CA VAL A 44 4.66 11.16 16.42
C VAL A 44 6.15 11.28 16.10
N TYR A 45 6.64 10.61 15.06
CA TYR A 45 8.03 10.72 14.61
C TYR A 45 8.38 12.14 14.17
N LEU A 46 7.56 12.74 13.29
CA LEU A 46 7.79 14.08 12.77
C LEU A 46 7.76 15.14 13.87
N ILE A 47 6.66 15.19 14.63
CA ILE A 47 6.42 16.25 15.62
C ILE A 47 7.27 15.99 16.87
N GLY A 48 7.24 14.76 17.37
CA GLY A 48 8.01 14.36 18.55
C GLY A 48 9.51 14.42 18.31
N GLY A 49 9.98 13.92 17.17
CA GLY A 49 11.40 14.00 16.78
C GLY A 49 11.87 15.44 16.61
N SER A 50 11.10 16.29 15.93
CA SER A 50 11.43 17.71 15.76
C SER A 50 11.52 18.46 17.10
N ILE A 51 10.56 18.23 18.01
CA ILE A 51 10.59 18.84 19.35
C ILE A 51 11.78 18.31 20.15
N ALA A 52 12.02 17.00 20.13
CA ALA A 52 13.12 16.38 20.87
C ALA A 52 14.50 16.89 20.42
N ILE A 53 14.69 17.11 19.12
CA ILE A 53 15.91 17.71 18.56
C ILE A 53 16.01 19.18 18.97
N SER A 54 14.91 19.94 18.87
CA SER A 54 14.89 21.37 19.20
C SER A 54 15.21 21.65 20.68
N VAL A 55 14.80 20.76 21.59
CA VAL A 55 15.07 20.87 23.04
C VAL A 55 16.42 20.23 23.42
N GLY A 56 17.12 19.59 22.48
CA GLY A 56 18.39 18.90 22.74
C GLY A 56 18.23 17.60 23.53
N LEU A 57 17.01 17.07 23.63
CA LEU A 57 16.68 15.79 24.27
C LEU A 57 17.17 14.60 23.46
N TRP A 58 17.32 14.77 22.15
CA TRP A 58 17.78 13.74 21.23
C TRP A 58 18.74 14.33 20.19
N SER A 59 19.87 13.67 20.00
CA SER A 59 20.88 14.01 19.00
C SER A 59 20.96 12.86 18.00
N PRO A 60 20.24 12.91 16.87
CA PRO A 60 20.23 11.81 15.92
C PRO A 60 21.63 11.64 15.31
N SER A 61 22.06 10.38 15.18
CA SER A 61 23.36 10.03 14.59
C SER A 61 23.42 10.28 13.08
N PHE A 62 22.24 10.37 12.45
CA PHE A 62 22.04 10.63 11.03
C PHE A 62 21.13 11.83 10.83
N GLU A 63 21.11 12.38 9.62
CA GLU A 63 20.30 13.55 9.30
C GLU A 63 18.80 13.21 9.46
N PHE A 64 18.14 13.86 10.40
CA PHE A 64 16.72 13.64 10.70
C PHE A 64 15.87 13.85 9.44
N LEU A 65 14.97 12.90 9.14
CA LEU A 65 14.14 12.86 7.92
C LEU A 65 14.87 12.43 6.63
N SER A 66 16.12 11.96 6.71
CA SER A 66 16.78 11.38 5.54
C SER A 66 16.15 10.03 5.17
N LEU A 67 15.57 9.93 3.97
CA LEU A 67 15.05 8.65 3.44
C LEU A 67 16.14 7.58 3.27
N SER A 68 17.40 8.00 3.18
CA SER A 68 18.54 7.12 2.90
C SER A 68 19.29 6.72 4.18
N ASP A 69 19.44 7.65 5.12
CA ASP A 69 20.32 7.48 6.28
C ASP A 69 19.55 7.26 7.59
N ASP A 70 18.32 7.75 7.67
CA ASP A 70 17.48 7.60 8.86
C ASP A 70 16.67 6.30 8.74
N VAL A 71 17.19 5.24 9.38
CA VAL A 71 16.59 3.91 9.38
C VAL A 71 15.14 3.94 9.89
N TYR A 72 14.83 4.75 10.91
CA TYR A 72 13.48 4.83 11.47
C TYR A 72 12.52 5.49 10.48
N PHE A 73 12.95 6.57 9.82
CA PHE A 73 12.16 7.23 8.80
C PHE A 73 11.98 6.36 7.54
N ALA A 74 13.03 5.65 7.13
CA ALA A 74 12.99 4.72 6.00
C ALA A 74 12.01 3.55 6.25
N TRP A 75 11.98 2.99 7.47
CA TRP A 75 11.00 1.96 7.83
C TRP A 75 9.57 2.50 7.83
N LEU A 76 9.33 3.71 8.34
CA LEU A 76 8.02 4.36 8.28
C LEU A 76 7.57 4.63 6.83
N GLY A 77 8.48 5.10 5.98
CA GLY A 77 8.26 5.29 4.55
C GLY A 77 7.97 3.99 3.82
N PHE A 78 8.69 2.92 4.15
CA PHE A 78 8.49 1.58 3.57
C PHE A 78 7.16 0.95 3.99
N LEU A 79 6.80 1.04 5.27
CA LEU A 79 5.53 0.51 5.78
C LEU A 79 4.34 1.28 5.22
N SER A 80 4.41 2.61 5.21
CA SER A 80 3.37 3.45 4.60
C SER A 80 3.23 3.18 3.10
N GLY A 81 4.34 3.10 2.36
CA GLY A 81 4.36 2.74 0.94
C GLY A 81 3.71 1.37 0.68
N THR A 82 4.02 0.36 1.50
CA THR A 82 3.43 -0.98 1.40
C THR A 82 1.91 -0.94 1.60
N VAL A 83 1.45 -0.28 2.66
CA VAL A 83 0.01 -0.20 2.97
C VAL A 83 -0.74 0.57 1.90
N ILE A 84 -0.16 1.64 1.36
CA ILE A 84 -0.73 2.39 0.25
C ILE A 84 -0.83 1.50 -0.99
N CYS A 85 0.25 0.83 -1.40
CA CYS A 85 0.25 -0.06 -2.56
C CYS A 85 -0.76 -1.21 -2.43
N ILE A 86 -0.86 -1.83 -1.25
CA ILE A 86 -1.81 -2.91 -1.01
C ILE A 86 -3.24 -2.38 -1.08
N GLY A 87 -3.52 -1.25 -0.42
CA GLY A 87 -4.85 -0.65 -0.39
C GLY A 87 -5.31 -0.22 -1.79
N THR A 88 -4.49 0.59 -2.48
CA THR A 88 -4.85 1.12 -3.79
C THR A 88 -4.81 0.06 -4.89
N GLY A 89 -3.84 -0.87 -4.85
CA GLY A 89 -3.79 -2.01 -5.76
C GLY A 89 -5.02 -2.91 -5.61
N SER A 90 -5.51 -3.11 -4.38
CA SER A 90 -6.74 -3.87 -4.13
C SER A 90 -7.98 -3.15 -4.68
N LEU A 91 -8.05 -1.83 -4.54
CA LEU A 91 -9.15 -1.02 -5.10
C LEU A 91 -9.16 -1.05 -6.63
N ILE A 92 -7.99 -0.90 -7.27
CA ILE A 92 -7.85 -1.04 -8.73
C ILE A 92 -8.30 -2.43 -9.16
N GLY A 93 -7.82 -3.49 -8.50
CA GLY A 93 -8.20 -4.87 -8.80
C GLY A 93 -9.70 -5.12 -8.66
N LEU A 94 -10.32 -4.62 -7.59
CA LEU A 94 -11.76 -4.71 -7.39
C LEU A 94 -12.51 -3.96 -8.49
N ALA A 95 -12.11 -2.74 -8.81
CA ALA A 95 -12.78 -1.91 -9.80
C ALA A 95 -12.77 -2.51 -11.21
N PHE A 96 -11.70 -3.22 -11.61
CA PHE A 96 -11.67 -3.99 -12.86
C PHE A 96 -12.51 -5.27 -12.82
N LEU A 97 -12.75 -5.84 -11.64
CA LEU A 97 -13.59 -7.04 -11.49
C LEU A 97 -15.08 -6.71 -11.41
N THR A 98 -15.45 -5.51 -10.93
CA THR A 98 -16.84 -5.04 -10.76
C THR A 98 -17.29 -4.03 -11.82
N GLU A 99 -16.78 -4.10 -13.05
CA GLU A 99 -16.98 -3.20 -14.22
C GLU A 99 -18.43 -2.71 -14.56
N GLY A 100 -19.47 -2.97 -13.76
CA GLY A 100 -20.87 -2.61 -14.03
C GLY A 100 -21.65 -1.82 -12.98
N GLU A 101 -21.23 -1.70 -11.72
CA GLU A 101 -22.06 -1.06 -10.66
C GLU A 101 -21.51 0.30 -10.21
N GLY A 102 -21.88 1.38 -10.91
CA GLY A 102 -21.66 2.77 -10.44
C GLY A 102 -20.59 3.59 -11.17
N ARG A 103 -20.80 3.84 -12.48
CA ARG A 103 -19.83 4.44 -13.42
C ARG A 103 -19.09 5.71 -12.98
N ILE A 104 -19.73 6.68 -12.31
CA ILE A 104 -19.13 8.02 -12.12
C ILE A 104 -18.23 8.10 -10.87
N HIS A 105 -18.63 7.47 -9.76
CA HIS A 105 -17.79 7.42 -8.55
C HIS A 105 -16.57 6.50 -8.74
N ASN A 106 -16.71 5.51 -9.62
CA ASN A 106 -15.66 4.53 -9.89
C ASN A 106 -14.45 5.15 -10.61
N GLU A 107 -14.65 6.00 -11.62
CA GLU A 107 -13.53 6.56 -12.41
C GLU A 107 -12.58 7.44 -11.59
N ILE A 108 -13.12 8.35 -10.76
CA ILE A 108 -12.32 9.21 -9.89
C ILE A 108 -11.61 8.37 -8.82
N SER A 109 -12.29 7.37 -8.26
CA SER A 109 -11.71 6.46 -7.27
C SER A 109 -10.59 5.60 -7.84
N ILE A 110 -10.73 5.10 -9.07
CA ILE A 110 -9.69 4.36 -9.79
C ILE A 110 -8.49 5.27 -10.08
N LEU A 111 -8.71 6.49 -10.59
CA LEU A 111 -7.64 7.44 -10.86
C LEU A 111 -6.85 7.78 -9.58
N ALA A 112 -7.56 8.08 -8.49
CA ALA A 112 -6.95 8.32 -7.19
C ALA A 112 -6.16 7.09 -6.69
N SER A 113 -6.67 5.88 -6.94
CA SER A 113 -5.98 4.65 -6.59
C SER A 113 -4.70 4.45 -7.41
N PHE A 114 -4.68 4.78 -8.71
CA PHE A 114 -3.45 4.75 -9.51
C PHE A 114 -2.40 5.74 -9.01
N ILE A 115 -2.81 6.96 -8.68
CA ILE A 115 -1.92 7.98 -8.10
C ILE A 115 -1.34 7.47 -6.78
N GLY A 116 -2.19 6.97 -5.88
CA GLY A 116 -1.74 6.42 -4.61
C GLY A 116 -0.82 5.21 -4.78
N PHE A 117 -1.13 4.29 -5.71
CA PHE A 117 -0.26 3.15 -6.02
C PHE A 117 1.13 3.59 -6.50
N GLY A 118 1.18 4.57 -7.42
CA GLY A 118 2.44 5.13 -7.90
C GLY A 118 3.25 5.80 -6.79
N PHE A 119 2.58 6.56 -5.92
CA PHE A 119 3.21 7.17 -4.75
C PHE A 119 3.77 6.12 -3.78
N GLY A 120 2.98 5.10 -3.44
CA GLY A 120 3.43 4.01 -2.57
C GLY A 120 4.61 3.24 -3.16
N ALA A 121 4.58 2.95 -4.47
CA ALA A 121 5.66 2.26 -5.15
C ALA A 121 6.94 3.11 -5.20
N GLY A 122 6.80 4.43 -5.36
CA GLY A 122 7.90 5.38 -5.26
C GLY A 122 8.55 5.39 -3.87
N LEU A 123 7.74 5.42 -2.81
CA LEU A 123 8.22 5.33 -1.42
C LEU A 123 8.97 4.02 -1.18
N LEU A 124 8.42 2.89 -1.62
CA LEU A 124 9.09 1.59 -1.52
C LEU A 124 10.43 1.60 -2.25
N ARG A 125 10.47 2.14 -3.47
CA ARG A 125 11.71 2.25 -4.24
C ARG A 125 12.76 3.11 -3.54
N MET A 126 12.37 4.19 -2.85
CA MET A 126 13.33 5.01 -2.12
C MET A 126 13.81 4.34 -0.83
N CYS A 127 12.91 3.67 -0.09
CA CYS A 127 13.22 3.14 1.23
C CYS A 127 13.81 1.71 1.21
N HIS A 128 13.60 0.92 0.15
CA HIS A 128 13.92 -0.51 0.16
C HIS A 128 15.41 -0.80 0.43
N MET A 129 16.32 0.01 -0.12
CA MET A 129 17.76 -0.20 0.07
C MET A 129 18.17 0.00 1.52
N THR A 130 17.71 1.08 2.16
CA THR A 130 17.99 1.39 3.55
C THR A 130 17.39 0.34 4.49
N VAL A 131 16.15 -0.08 4.21
CA VAL A 131 15.48 -1.14 4.98
C VAL A 131 16.22 -2.48 4.87
N LEU A 132 16.59 -2.89 3.65
CA LEU A 132 17.35 -4.13 3.44
C LEU A 132 18.74 -4.07 4.08
N ALA A 133 19.43 -2.93 3.99
CA ALA A 133 20.71 -2.73 4.63
C ALA A 133 20.63 -2.82 6.16
N SER A 134 19.51 -2.41 6.76
CA SER A 134 19.31 -2.52 8.23
C SER A 134 19.04 -3.94 8.74
N LEU A 135 18.74 -4.89 7.85
CA LEU A 135 18.43 -6.29 8.18
C LEU A 135 19.64 -7.24 8.07
N HIS A 136 20.76 -6.75 7.50
CA HIS A 136 22.04 -7.48 7.37
C HIS A 136 23.05 -6.99 8.40
#